data_AF-A0A0W0YAT1-F1
#
_entry.id   AF-A0A0W0YAT1-F1
#
_cell.length_a   1.000
_cell.length_b   1.000
_cell.length_c   1.000
_cell.angle_alpha   90.00
_cell.angle_beta   90.00
_cell.angle_gamma   90.00
#
_symmetry.space_group_name_H-M   'P 1'
#
loop_
_entity.id
_entity.type
_entity.pdbx_description
1 polymer ?
#
loop_
_entity_poly.entity_id
_entity_poly.type
_entity_poly.pdbx_seq_one_letter_code
_entity_poly.pdbx_strand_id
1 'polypeptide(L)'
;MLSELFDQDYIKRPILMTGTIRHYEGSPLIVKPNDINQLLKDKICHKEIRGNKVYKVLRFLLRTDGELVFAHEGCPNGLIPAHWHMTGAARVFDASCITAGNVFFDENNTLQIINHKSGDFRPAFDSLQFVFPELIKAISLDKTLEIQKLYLSGALEQTYKIAHKDIQTFYEDQQTNCPQEKISTSERKNRFATLRDLGKNFFFSRKKTSQEDFNQNELKGKFEDDENTSQILKYPCKTKTIAVR
;
A
#
# COMPACT_ATOMS: atom_id res chain seq x y z
N MET A 1 11.23 22.02 0.97
CA MET A 1 11.60 20.69 1.52
C MET A 1 10.56 19.60 1.24
N LEU A 2 9.33 19.63 1.80
CA LEU A 2 8.31 18.62 1.42
C LEU A 2 7.87 18.74 -0.04
N SER A 3 7.79 19.96 -0.56
CA SER A 3 7.57 20.26 -1.98
C SER A 3 8.67 19.76 -2.92
N GLU A 4 9.87 19.51 -2.39
CA GLU A 4 11.00 18.92 -3.12
C GLU A 4 11.04 17.39 -2.95
N LEU A 5 10.38 16.88 -1.91
CA LEU A 5 10.33 15.45 -1.61
C LEU A 5 9.28 14.73 -2.44
N PHE A 6 8.11 15.34 -2.58
CA PHE A 6 6.98 14.76 -3.31
C PHE A 6 6.70 15.55 -4.58
N ASP A 7 6.37 14.82 -5.64
CA ASP A 7 5.79 15.41 -6.84
C ASP A 7 4.45 16.07 -6.49
N GLN A 8 4.41 17.40 -6.65
CA GLN A 8 3.23 18.23 -6.35
C GLN A 8 2.13 18.06 -7.39
N ASP A 9 2.47 17.58 -8.59
CA ASP A 9 1.52 17.28 -9.65
C ASP A 9 0.98 15.84 -9.54
N TYR A 10 1.40 15.09 -8.51
CA TYR A 10 0.92 13.73 -8.30
C TYR A 10 -0.59 13.69 -8.03
N ILE A 11 -1.31 13.05 -8.95
CA ILE A 11 -2.76 13.01 -8.91
C ILE A 11 -3.24 11.99 -7.87
N LYS A 12 -3.97 12.48 -6.85
CA LYS A 12 -4.69 11.63 -5.90
C LYS A 12 -5.73 10.77 -6.63
N ARG A 13 -5.49 9.46 -6.71
CA ARG A 13 -6.39 8.49 -7.34
C ARG A 13 -6.45 7.18 -6.54
N PRO A 14 -7.58 6.44 -6.58
CA PRO A 14 -7.65 5.11 -6.00
C PRO A 14 -6.63 4.15 -6.62
N ILE A 15 -5.91 3.44 -5.78
CA ILE A 15 -4.99 2.37 -6.11
C ILE A 15 -5.72 1.05 -5.87
N LEU A 16 -5.81 0.24 -6.92
CA LEU A 16 -6.47 -1.07 -6.86
C LEU A 16 -5.53 -2.12 -6.29
N MET A 17 -6.11 -3.16 -5.68
CA MET A 17 -5.36 -4.32 -5.21
C MET A 17 -4.68 -5.03 -6.41
N THR A 18 -3.38 -5.34 -6.25
CA THR A 18 -2.51 -6.01 -7.24
C THR A 18 -1.75 -7.20 -6.66
N GLY A 19 -1.75 -7.36 -5.33
CA GLY A 19 -1.00 -8.39 -4.63
C GLY A 19 -1.65 -9.78 -4.65
N THR A 20 -1.05 -10.70 -3.89
CA THR A 20 -1.59 -12.04 -3.71
C THR A 20 -2.71 -12.03 -2.69
N ILE A 21 -3.83 -12.70 -3.01
CA ILE A 21 -4.93 -12.89 -2.07
C ILE A 21 -4.48 -13.85 -0.97
N ARG A 22 -4.48 -13.37 0.27
CA ARG A 22 -4.33 -14.22 1.45
C ARG A 22 -5.67 -14.37 2.13
N HIS A 23 -6.09 -15.62 2.33
CA HIS A 23 -7.24 -15.89 3.18
C HIS A 23 -6.90 -15.55 4.63
N TYR A 24 -7.88 -14.94 5.28
CA TYR A 24 -7.84 -14.56 6.68
C TYR A 24 -9.12 -15.07 7.33
N GLU A 25 -8.98 -15.98 8.27
CA GLU A 25 -10.10 -16.44 9.09
C GLU A 25 -10.14 -15.58 10.36
N GLY A 26 -11.04 -14.61 10.39
CA GLY A 26 -11.26 -13.73 11.53
C GLY A 26 -11.73 -12.33 11.13
N SER A 27 -12.05 -11.51 12.12
CA SER A 27 -12.26 -10.07 11.94
C SER A 27 -10.99 -9.35 12.39
N PRO A 28 -10.19 -8.79 11.48
CA PRO A 28 -8.95 -8.16 11.87
C PRO A 28 -9.22 -6.91 12.69
N LEU A 29 -8.44 -6.72 13.77
CA LEU A 29 -8.49 -5.48 14.54
C LEU A 29 -7.90 -4.34 13.69
N ILE A 30 -8.80 -3.50 13.19
CA ILE A 30 -8.50 -2.30 12.43
C ILE A 30 -8.99 -1.12 13.26
N VAL A 31 -8.11 -0.17 13.54
CA VAL A 31 -8.39 0.95 14.44
C VAL A 31 -8.18 2.28 13.75
N LYS A 32 -8.89 3.30 14.23
CA LYS A 32 -8.65 4.70 13.86
C LYS A 32 -7.45 5.25 14.62
N PRO A 33 -6.87 6.40 14.21
CA PRO A 33 -5.72 6.99 14.88
C PRO A 33 -5.88 7.14 16.40
N ASN A 34 -7.06 7.55 16.88
CA ASN A 34 -7.35 7.75 18.30
C ASN A 34 -7.22 6.46 19.13
N ASP A 35 -7.36 5.31 18.49
CA ASP A 35 -7.34 3.99 19.12
C ASP A 35 -6.01 3.24 18.85
N ILE A 36 -5.01 3.90 18.26
CA ILE A 36 -3.73 3.27 17.88
C ILE A 36 -2.99 2.65 19.08
N ASN A 37 -3.18 3.20 20.28
CA ASN A 37 -2.59 2.68 21.50
C ASN A 37 -3.10 1.26 21.85
N GLN A 38 -4.28 0.87 21.37
CA GLN A 38 -4.75 -0.52 21.51
C GLN A 38 -3.82 -1.48 20.78
N LEU A 39 -3.38 -1.13 19.56
CA LEU A 39 -2.43 -1.93 18.79
C LEU A 39 -1.02 -1.87 19.40
N LEU A 40 -0.53 -0.69 19.78
CA LEU A 40 0.85 -0.53 20.26
C LEU A 40 1.13 -1.19 21.62
N LYS A 41 0.09 -1.44 22.42
CA LYS A 41 0.18 -2.14 23.71
C LYS A 41 -0.08 -3.64 23.60
N ASP A 42 -0.57 -4.10 22.46
CA ASP A 42 -0.87 -5.49 22.24
C ASP A 42 0.42 -6.33 22.23
N LYS A 43 0.35 -7.54 22.79
CA LYS A 43 1.46 -8.49 22.84
C LYS A 43 1.84 -9.01 21.46
N ILE A 44 0.89 -9.04 20.53
CA ILE A 44 1.13 -9.50 19.15
C ILE A 44 1.69 -8.41 18.23
N CYS A 45 1.85 -7.17 18.73
CA CYS A 45 2.44 -6.09 17.96
C CYS A 45 3.84 -6.47 17.48
N HIS A 46 4.03 -6.52 16.16
CA HIS A 46 5.32 -6.86 15.58
C HIS A 46 6.40 -5.88 16.00
N LYS A 47 7.61 -6.40 16.24
CA LYS A 47 8.78 -5.63 16.62
C LYS A 47 9.90 -5.88 15.61
N GLU A 48 10.48 -4.82 15.10
CA GLU A 48 11.62 -4.86 14.20
C GLU A 48 12.82 -4.18 14.87
N ILE A 49 13.99 -4.82 14.80
CA ILE A 49 15.24 -4.26 15.32
C ILE A 49 15.96 -3.57 14.15
N ARG A 50 16.28 -2.29 14.31
CA ARG A 50 17.09 -1.53 13.34
C ARG A 50 18.24 -0.85 14.05
N GLY A 51 19.47 -1.31 13.77
CA GLY A 51 20.64 -0.93 14.53
C GLY A 51 20.46 -1.32 16.00
N ASN A 52 20.58 -0.35 16.90
CA ASN A 52 20.46 -0.55 18.35
C ASN A 52 19.07 -0.19 18.91
N LYS A 53 18.06 -0.01 18.04
CA LYS A 53 16.70 0.40 18.43
C LYS A 53 15.68 -0.68 18.06
N VAL A 54 14.67 -0.84 18.91
CA VAL A 54 13.51 -1.70 18.68
C VAL A 54 12.33 -0.81 18.30
N TYR A 55 11.65 -1.15 17.21
CA TYR A 55 10.47 -0.44 16.73
C TYR A 55 9.24 -1.34 16.77
N LYS A 56 8.13 -0.81 17.25
CA LYS A 56 6.79 -1.40 17.08
C LYS A 56 6.31 -1.04 15.68
N VAL A 57 5.93 -2.04 14.89
CA VAL A 57 5.55 -1.84 13.49
C VAL A 57 4.06 -2.07 13.32
N LEU A 58 3.39 -1.10 12.72
CA LEU A 58 1.98 -1.21 12.32
C LEU A 58 1.85 -0.94 10.82
N ARG A 59 0.78 -1.49 10.24
CA ARG A 59 0.30 -1.10 8.91
C ARG A 59 -0.54 0.14 9.03
N PHE A 60 -0.50 0.98 8.01
CA PHE A 60 -1.51 2.00 7.80
C PHE A 60 -2.12 1.87 6.40
N LEU A 61 -3.34 2.38 6.26
CA LEU A 61 -4.02 2.53 4.99
C LEU A 61 -4.86 3.81 5.03
N LEU A 62 -4.74 4.63 3.99
CA LEU A 62 -5.63 5.76 3.76
C LEU A 62 -6.72 5.33 2.79
N ARG A 63 -7.95 5.21 3.28
CA ARG A 63 -9.12 4.80 2.49
C ARG A 63 -9.50 5.86 1.46
N THR A 64 -10.30 5.46 0.48
CA THR A 64 -10.75 6.35 -0.61
C THR A 64 -11.71 7.45 -0.15
N ASP A 65 -12.37 7.26 1.00
CA ASP A 65 -13.17 8.27 1.69
C ASP A 65 -12.32 9.26 2.53
N GLY A 66 -11.00 9.04 2.61
CA GLY A 66 -10.07 9.85 3.37
C GLY A 66 -9.82 9.36 4.80
N GLU A 67 -10.42 8.25 5.23
CA GLU A 67 -10.19 7.72 6.57
C GLU A 67 -8.84 7.01 6.66
N LEU A 68 -8.00 7.47 7.59
CA LEU A 68 -6.76 6.80 7.96
C LEU A 68 -7.07 5.69 8.97
N VAL A 69 -6.58 4.47 8.72
CA VAL A 69 -6.72 3.33 9.63
C VAL A 69 -5.40 2.60 9.83
N PHE A 70 -5.29 1.91 10.96
CA PHE A 70 -4.13 1.13 11.36
C PHE A 70 -4.50 -0.31 11.70
N ALA A 71 -3.54 -1.21 11.52
CA ALA A 71 -3.63 -2.60 11.95
C ALA A 71 -2.24 -3.14 12.29
N HIS A 72 -2.18 -4.31 12.93
CA HIS A 72 -0.91 -5.00 13.19
C HIS A 72 -0.14 -5.27 11.89
N GLU A 73 1.18 -5.14 11.93
CA GLU A 73 2.07 -5.69 10.90
C GLU A 73 2.37 -7.16 11.22
N GLY A 74 2.48 -8.01 10.20
CA GLY A 74 2.54 -9.46 10.38
C GLY A 74 3.35 -10.23 9.36
N CYS A 75 3.85 -11.38 9.81
CA CYS A 75 4.57 -12.36 9.02
C CYS A 75 3.60 -13.14 8.09
N PRO A 76 4.05 -13.65 6.93
CA PRO A 76 3.29 -14.66 6.20
C PRO A 76 2.82 -15.79 7.13
N ASN A 77 1.52 -16.09 7.08
CA ASN A 77 0.82 -17.13 7.87
C ASN A 77 0.40 -16.77 9.30
N GLY A 78 0.59 -15.52 9.75
CA GLY A 78 0.00 -15.04 11.01
C GLY A 78 -1.48 -14.66 10.87
N LEU A 79 -2.22 -14.66 11.98
CA LEU A 79 -3.58 -14.11 12.09
C LEU A 79 -3.58 -12.57 12.07
N ILE A 80 -2.85 -11.95 11.14
CA ILE A 80 -2.76 -10.50 10.97
C ILE A 80 -3.34 -10.08 9.60
N PRO A 81 -4.21 -9.04 9.54
CA PRO A 81 -4.83 -8.59 8.29
C PRO A 81 -3.80 -8.26 7.23
N ALA A 82 -4.06 -8.68 5.97
CA ALA A 82 -3.51 -8.03 4.77
C ALA A 82 -3.96 -6.55 4.69
N HIS A 83 -3.21 -5.67 4.00
CA HIS A 83 -3.65 -4.27 3.79
C HIS A 83 -5.02 -4.20 3.12
N TRP A 84 -5.35 -5.13 2.21
CA TRP A 84 -6.65 -5.09 1.53
C TRP A 84 -7.84 -5.24 2.50
N HIS A 85 -7.69 -5.99 3.61
CA HIS A 85 -8.72 -6.10 4.63
C HIS A 85 -8.98 -4.75 5.33
N MET A 86 -7.98 -3.87 5.38
CA MET A 86 -8.10 -2.54 5.99
C MET A 86 -8.98 -1.60 5.16
N THR A 87 -9.28 -1.92 3.89
CA THR A 87 -10.16 -1.11 3.03
C THR A 87 -11.64 -1.18 3.43
N GLY A 88 -12.06 -2.24 4.12
CA GLY A 88 -13.48 -2.51 4.40
C GLY A 88 -14.27 -3.04 3.19
N ALA A 89 -13.61 -3.32 2.06
CA ALA A 89 -14.26 -3.92 0.90
C ALA A 89 -14.69 -5.37 1.19
N ALA A 90 -15.90 -5.73 0.77
CA ALA A 90 -16.42 -7.09 0.91
C ALA A 90 -15.72 -8.11 -0.02
N ARG A 91 -15.18 -7.64 -1.15
CA ARG A 91 -14.46 -8.46 -2.12
C ARG A 91 -13.11 -7.83 -2.41
N VAL A 92 -12.10 -8.68 -2.57
CA VAL A 92 -10.72 -8.25 -2.86
C VAL A 92 -10.64 -7.38 -4.12
N PHE A 93 -11.38 -7.72 -5.18
CA PHE A 93 -11.37 -6.96 -6.43
C PHE A 93 -11.97 -5.56 -6.32
N ASP A 94 -12.74 -5.28 -5.28
CA ASP A 94 -13.27 -3.95 -4.99
C ASP A 94 -12.36 -3.15 -4.04
N ALA A 95 -11.32 -3.78 -3.48
CA ALA A 95 -10.43 -3.17 -2.52
C ALA A 95 -9.57 -2.10 -3.21
N SER A 96 -9.65 -0.88 -2.68
CA SER A 96 -8.84 0.24 -3.13
C SER A 96 -8.48 1.17 -1.99
N CYS A 97 -7.38 1.89 -2.14
CA CYS A 97 -6.92 2.90 -1.18
C CYS A 97 -6.26 4.08 -1.90
N ILE A 98 -6.03 5.18 -1.18
CA ILE A 98 -5.22 6.30 -1.69
C ILE A 98 -3.74 6.00 -1.53
N THR A 99 -3.36 5.45 -0.38
CA THR A 99 -2.00 5.02 -0.08
C THR A 99 -2.02 4.00 1.05
N ALA A 100 -0.95 3.22 1.18
CA ALA A 100 -0.79 2.19 2.20
C ALA A 100 0.69 1.99 2.50
N GLY A 101 0.99 1.50 3.70
CA GLY A 101 2.37 1.31 4.07
C GLY A 101 2.55 0.84 5.51
N ASN A 102 3.75 1.04 6.02
CA ASN A 102 4.11 0.72 7.39
C ASN A 102 4.59 1.97 8.13
N VAL A 103 4.30 1.99 9.42
CA VAL A 103 4.74 3.01 10.39
C VAL A 103 5.47 2.33 11.55
N PHE A 104 6.51 3.00 12.05
CA PHE A 104 7.41 2.46 13.05
C PHE A 104 7.45 3.40 14.24
N PHE A 105 7.07 2.86 15.39
CA PHE A 105 7.02 3.59 16.65
C PHE A 105 8.16 3.14 17.55
N ASP A 106 8.74 4.08 18.29
CA ASP A 106 9.68 3.74 19.35
C ASP A 106 8.97 3.12 20.57
N GLU A 107 9.74 2.83 21.62
CA GLU A 107 9.23 2.25 22.86
C GLU A 107 8.19 3.14 23.55
N ASN A 108 8.30 4.46 23.36
CA ASN A 108 7.42 5.50 23.89
C ASN A 108 6.19 5.77 23.01
N ASN A 109 5.94 4.94 21.99
CA ASN A 109 4.84 5.11 21.03
C ASN A 109 4.92 6.40 20.20
N THR A 110 6.13 6.93 20.00
CA THR A 110 6.36 8.09 19.12
C THR A 110 6.65 7.61 17.71
N LEU A 111 6.00 8.18 16.70
CA LEU A 111 6.21 7.82 15.31
C LEU A 111 7.57 8.34 14.81
N GLN A 112 8.40 7.41 14.34
CA GLN A 112 9.79 7.67 13.95
C GLN A 112 10.04 7.44 12.45
N ILE A 113 9.36 6.44 11.86
CA ILE A 113 9.57 6.06 10.46
C ILE A 113 8.23 5.80 9.80
N ILE A 114 8.10 6.23 8.55
CA ILE A 114 6.99 5.87 7.65
C ILE A 114 7.54 5.44 6.29
N ASN A 115 6.88 4.45 5.67
CA ASN A 115 7.19 4.04 4.30
C ASN A 115 5.91 3.63 3.56
N HIS A 116 6.03 3.43 2.26
CA HIS A 116 4.93 3.01 1.38
C HIS A 116 4.89 1.50 1.09
N LYS A 117 5.42 0.66 2.00
CA LYS A 117 5.48 -0.79 1.78
C LYS A 117 4.10 -1.43 1.87
N SER A 118 3.54 -1.84 0.74
CA SER A 118 2.37 -2.71 0.70
C SER A 118 2.48 -3.75 -0.40
N GLY A 119 2.43 -5.02 -0.04
CA GLY A 119 2.39 -6.12 -1.00
C GLY A 119 1.08 -6.17 -1.80
N ASP A 120 0.01 -5.62 -1.23
CA ASP A 120 -1.35 -5.67 -1.80
C ASP A 120 -1.59 -4.56 -2.81
N PHE A 121 -1.09 -3.35 -2.56
CA PHE A 121 -1.39 -2.16 -3.38
C PHE A 121 -0.19 -1.60 -4.13
N ARG A 122 1.04 -1.84 -3.65
CA ARG A 122 2.29 -1.28 -4.20
C ARG A 122 2.18 0.22 -4.54
N PRO A 123 1.80 1.07 -3.56
CA PRO A 123 1.60 2.49 -3.82
C PRO A 123 2.89 3.18 -4.25
N ALA A 124 2.77 4.23 -5.07
CA ALA A 124 3.90 5.07 -5.44
C ALA A 124 4.35 5.91 -4.25
N PHE A 125 5.64 6.28 -4.21
CA PHE A 125 6.22 7.04 -3.08
C PHE A 125 5.48 8.35 -2.83
N ASP A 126 5.16 9.07 -3.91
CA ASP A 126 4.47 10.36 -3.87
C ASP A 126 3.08 10.30 -3.27
N SER A 127 2.44 9.13 -3.24
CA SER A 127 1.13 8.95 -2.60
C SER A 127 1.17 9.15 -1.08
N LEU A 128 2.36 9.03 -0.45
CA LEU A 128 2.54 9.28 0.98
C LEU A 128 2.15 10.71 1.36
N GLN A 129 2.25 11.67 0.44
CA GLN A 129 1.87 13.05 0.72
C GLN A 129 0.42 13.19 1.23
N PHE A 130 -0.47 12.25 0.88
CA PHE A 130 -1.87 12.31 1.29
C PHE A 130 -2.14 11.79 2.70
N VAL A 131 -1.21 11.06 3.31
CA VAL A 131 -1.41 10.52 4.67
C VAL A 131 -1.12 11.57 5.75
N PHE A 132 -0.19 12.48 5.49
CA PHE A 132 0.30 13.43 6.49
C PHE A 132 -0.78 14.33 7.09
N PRO A 133 -1.75 14.90 6.33
CA PRO A 133 -2.81 15.71 6.93
C PRO A 133 -3.58 15.01 8.04
N GLU A 134 -3.81 13.70 7.91
CA GLU A 134 -4.52 12.91 8.92
C GLU A 134 -3.58 12.37 10.01
N LEU A 135 -2.33 12.09 9.63
CA LEU A 135 -1.30 11.59 10.54
C LEU A 135 -0.90 12.64 11.60
N ILE A 136 -0.61 13.88 11.17
CA ILE A 136 -0.14 14.96 12.06
C ILE A 136 -1.21 15.39 13.08
N LYS A 137 -2.50 15.24 12.74
CA LYS A 137 -3.61 15.60 13.62
C LYS A 137 -3.78 14.63 14.78
N ALA A 138 -3.33 13.39 14.63
CA ALA A 138 -3.79 12.30 15.48
C ALA A 138 -2.67 11.48 16.13
N ILE A 139 -1.42 11.63 15.69
CA ILE A 139 -0.30 10.84 16.18
C ILE A 139 0.86 11.74 16.59
N SER A 140 1.46 11.43 17.74
CA SER A 140 2.68 12.09 18.20
C SER A 140 3.86 11.69 17.30
N LEU A 141 4.42 12.68 16.62
CA LEU A 141 5.62 12.56 15.78
C LEU A 141 6.85 12.95 16.59
N ASP A 142 7.98 12.27 16.34
CA ASP A 142 9.26 12.72 16.91
C ASP A 142 9.68 14.06 16.28
N LYS A 143 10.71 14.69 16.84
CA LYS A 143 11.32 15.91 16.29
C LYS A 143 11.68 15.78 14.81
N THR A 144 12.08 14.58 14.40
CA THR A 144 12.40 14.23 13.03
C THR A 144 11.66 12.95 12.65
N LEU A 145 11.01 12.96 11.49
CA LEU A 145 10.41 11.78 10.89
C LEU A 145 11.30 11.26 9.75
N GLU A 146 11.58 9.96 9.76
CA GLU A 146 12.23 9.28 8.64
C GLU A 146 11.15 8.81 7.63
N ILE A 147 11.19 9.35 6.43
CA ILE A 147 10.34 8.93 5.31
C ILE A 147 11.18 8.05 4.39
N GLN A 148 10.80 6.79 4.22
CA GLN A 148 11.57 5.82 3.45
C GLN A 148 10.92 5.54 2.09
N LYS A 149 11.69 5.79 1.03
CA LYS A 149 11.41 5.33 -0.32
C LYS A 149 12.00 3.94 -0.50
N LEU A 150 11.22 3.05 -1.09
CA LEU A 150 11.56 1.64 -1.27
C LEU A 150 11.40 1.25 -2.75
N TYR A 151 12.21 0.30 -3.19
CA TYR A 151 11.99 -0.37 -4.47
C TYR A 151 10.73 -1.24 -4.44
N LEU A 152 10.28 -1.70 -5.61
CA LEU A 152 9.16 -2.65 -5.75
C LEU A 152 9.39 -3.97 -4.99
N SER A 153 10.65 -4.35 -4.76
CA SER A 153 11.02 -5.51 -3.92
C SER A 153 10.74 -5.29 -2.42
N GLY A 154 10.47 -4.05 -2.00
CA GLY A 154 10.39 -3.63 -0.61
C GLY A 154 11.75 -3.33 0.03
N ALA A 155 12.85 -3.40 -0.73
CA ALA A 155 14.17 -2.98 -0.27
C ALA A 155 14.27 -1.45 -0.16
N LEU A 156 15.04 -0.95 0.80
CA LEU A 156 15.27 0.47 0.99
C LEU A 156 16.01 1.07 -0.21
N GLU A 157 15.43 2.11 -0.81
CA GLU A 157 16.06 2.91 -1.87
C GLU A 157 16.69 4.15 -1.25
N GLN A 158 15.90 4.93 -0.52
CA GLN A 158 16.33 6.21 0.05
C GLN A 158 15.60 6.52 1.35
N THR A 159 16.27 7.23 2.25
CA THR A 159 15.67 7.75 3.50
C THR A 159 15.78 9.27 3.52
N TYR A 160 14.67 9.92 3.84
CA TYR A 160 14.59 11.36 4.01
C TYR A 160 14.27 11.67 5.47
N LYS A 161 15.02 12.60 6.06
CA LYS A 161 14.85 13.03 7.45
C LYS A 161 14.25 14.42 7.45
N ILE A 162 12.98 14.53 7.85
CA ILE A 162 12.22 15.79 7.80
C ILE A 162 11.85 16.18 9.23
N ALA A 163 12.05 17.45 9.59
CA ALA A 163 11.62 17.91 10.90
C ALA A 163 10.09 17.94 10.97
N HIS A 164 9.52 17.52 12.10
CA HIS A 164 8.06 17.52 12.29
C HIS A 164 7.46 18.92 12.07
N LYS A 165 8.15 19.97 12.52
CA LYS A 165 7.71 21.35 12.29
C LYS A 165 7.56 21.68 10.79
N ASP A 166 8.47 21.20 9.95
CA ASP A 166 8.42 21.45 8.51
C ASP A 166 7.23 20.72 7.87
N ILE A 167 6.90 19.52 8.37
CA ILE A 167 5.70 18.78 7.96
C ILE A 167 4.44 19.55 8.35
N GLN A 168 4.38 19.99 9.60
CA GLN A 168 3.23 20.70 10.14
C GLN A 168 2.97 22.01 9.39
N THR A 169 3.98 22.87 9.27
CA THR A 169 3.86 24.16 8.56
C THR A 169 3.40 23.98 7.12
N PHE A 170 3.96 23.00 6.40
CA PHE A 170 3.60 22.75 5.00
C PHE A 170 2.10 22.46 4.82
N TYR A 171 1.51 21.62 5.68
CA TYR A 171 0.09 21.25 5.54
C TYR A 171 -0.87 22.24 6.19
N GLU A 172 -0.43 23.04 7.16
CA GLU A 172 -1.18 24.18 7.69
C GLU A 172 -1.32 25.28 6.63
N ASP A 173 -0.22 25.63 5.94
CA ASP A 173 -0.18 26.65 4.89
C ASP A 173 -1.08 26.31 3.70
N GLN A 174 -1.22 25.02 3.35
CA GLN A 174 -2.12 24.60 2.28
C GLN A 174 -3.61 24.69 2.68
N GLN A 175 -3.94 24.56 3.96
CA GLN A 175 -5.32 24.71 4.44
C GLN A 175 -5.75 26.17 4.49
N THR A 176 -4.83 27.08 4.82
CA THR A 176 -5.12 28.53 4.86
C THR A 176 -5.24 29.15 3.46
N ASN A 177 -4.60 28.56 2.45
CA ASN A 177 -4.57 29.09 1.09
C ASN A 177 -5.63 28.48 0.15
N CYS A 178 -6.50 27.60 0.63
CA CYS A 178 -7.59 27.03 -0.17
C CYS A 178 -8.88 27.84 0.08
N PRO A 179 -9.42 28.61 -0.90
CA PRO A 179 -10.72 29.23 -0.75
C PRO A 179 -11.74 28.13 -0.51
N GLN A 180 -12.48 28.22 0.60
CA GLN A 180 -13.60 27.33 0.85
C GLN A 180 -14.69 27.59 -0.21
N GLU A 181 -14.63 26.88 -1.33
CA GLU A 181 -15.82 26.70 -2.16
C GLU A 181 -16.83 25.92 -1.33
N LYS A 182 -17.85 26.63 -0.84
CA LYS A 182 -19.07 26.05 -0.30
C LYS A 182 -19.80 25.31 -1.42
N ILE A 183 -19.34 24.11 -1.76
CA ILE A 183 -20.05 23.22 -2.66
C ILE A 183 -21.21 22.62 -1.87
N SER A 184 -22.41 23.09 -2.19
CA SER A 184 -23.67 22.58 -1.66
C SER A 184 -23.80 21.07 -1.88
N THR A 185 -24.41 20.39 -0.91
CA THR A 185 -24.47 18.94 -0.71
C THR A 185 -25.20 18.12 -1.77
N SER A 186 -25.59 18.69 -2.91
CA SER A 186 -26.34 17.96 -3.96
C SER A 186 -25.45 17.34 -5.06
N GLU A 187 -24.27 17.90 -5.35
CA GLU A 187 -23.47 17.48 -6.52
C GLU A 187 -22.55 16.27 -6.29
N ARG A 188 -22.27 15.92 -5.03
CA ARG A 188 -21.36 14.81 -4.68
C ARG A 188 -21.88 13.43 -5.09
N LYS A 189 -23.20 13.26 -5.26
CA LYS A 189 -23.81 11.96 -5.62
C LYS A 189 -23.73 11.63 -7.12
N ASN A 190 -23.51 12.61 -7.99
CA ASN A 190 -23.61 12.39 -9.44
C ASN A 190 -22.28 12.09 -10.13
N ARG A 191 -21.12 12.39 -9.53
CA ARG A 191 -19.80 12.15 -10.16
C ARG A 191 -19.30 10.71 -10.06
N PHE A 192 -19.78 9.92 -9.09
CA PHE A 192 -19.41 8.49 -8.97
C PHE A 192 -20.35 7.56 -9.75
N ALA A 193 -21.56 8.01 -10.08
CA ALA A 193 -22.49 7.26 -10.91
C ALA A 193 -21.99 7.19 -12.37
N THR A 194 -21.47 8.30 -12.90
CA THR A 194 -20.95 8.38 -14.27
C THR A 194 -19.69 7.53 -14.52
N LEU A 195 -18.85 7.31 -13.50
CA LEU A 195 -17.69 6.40 -13.61
C LEU A 195 -18.08 4.91 -13.60
N ARG A 196 -19.23 4.55 -13.01
CA ARG A 196 -19.75 3.17 -13.06
C ARG A 196 -20.34 2.80 -14.42
N ASP A 197 -20.81 3.77 -15.20
CA ASP A 197 -21.42 3.52 -16.51
C ASP A 197 -20.40 3.45 -17.66
N LEU A 198 -19.23 4.10 -17.52
CA LEU A 198 -18.13 3.97 -18.49
C LEU A 198 -17.54 2.55 -18.56
N GLY A 199 -17.63 1.76 -17.48
CA GLY A 199 -17.17 0.37 -17.43
C GLY A 199 -18.11 -0.65 -18.09
N LYS A 200 -19.34 -0.25 -18.48
CA LYS A 200 -20.34 -1.16 -19.06
C LYS A 200 -20.40 -1.13 -20.59
N ASN A 201 -19.73 -0.16 -21.23
CA ASN A 201 -19.73 -0.02 -22.69
C ASN A 201 -18.52 -0.66 -23.39
N PHE A 202 -17.70 -1.43 -22.67
CA PHE A 202 -16.53 -2.12 -23.21
C PHE A 202 -16.72 -3.65 -23.24
N PHE A 203 -17.88 -4.15 -23.69
CA PHE A 203 -18.03 -5.57 -23.99
C PHE A 203 -18.95 -5.80 -25.20
N PHE A 204 -18.45 -6.57 -26.17
CA PHE A 204 -19.02 -7.06 -27.45
C PHE A 204 -18.90 -6.19 -28.71
N SER A 205 -17.84 -6.48 -29.49
CA SER A 205 -18.01 -6.71 -30.93
C SER A 205 -17.01 -7.74 -31.43
N ARG A 206 -17.30 -9.03 -31.20
CA ARG A 206 -16.66 -10.13 -31.94
C ARG A 206 -17.59 -10.46 -33.10
N LYS A 207 -17.38 -9.81 -34.25
CA LYS A 207 -18.03 -10.22 -35.50
C LYS A 207 -17.53 -11.61 -35.85
N LYS A 208 -18.46 -12.54 -36.04
CA LYS A 208 -18.25 -13.80 -36.76
C LYS A 208 -17.83 -13.44 -38.19
N THR A 209 -16.71 -13.97 -38.64
CA THR A 209 -16.47 -14.22 -40.07
C THR A 209 -16.44 -15.73 -40.26
N SER A 210 -17.37 -16.20 -41.07
CA SER A 210 -17.46 -17.56 -41.58
C SER A 210 -16.39 -17.83 -42.64
N GLN A 211 -16.19 -19.12 -42.84
CA GLN A 211 -15.28 -19.85 -43.71
C GLN A 211 -15.49 -19.61 -45.23
N GLU A 212 -14.51 -20.07 -46.03
CA GLU A 212 -14.39 -20.11 -47.51
C GLU A 212 -13.71 -18.85 -48.11
N ASP A 213 -12.59 -18.89 -48.83
CA ASP A 213 -11.81 -19.92 -49.51
C ASP A 213 -10.34 -19.46 -49.62
N PHE A 214 -9.38 -20.40 -49.57
CA PHE A 214 -8.29 -20.59 -50.55
C PHE A 214 -7.28 -21.60 -50.01
N ASN A 215 -7.37 -22.81 -50.55
CA ASN A 215 -6.33 -23.84 -50.50
C ASN A 215 -5.28 -23.51 -51.56
N GLN A 216 -3.98 -23.62 -51.23
CA GLN A 216 -3.05 -24.56 -51.86
C GLN A 216 -1.60 -24.42 -51.35
N ASN A 217 -1.12 -25.56 -50.82
CA ASN A 217 0.17 -26.21 -51.03
C ASN A 217 1.50 -25.59 -50.55
N GLU A 218 2.10 -26.37 -49.64
CA GLU A 218 3.50 -26.85 -49.60
C GLU A 218 4.65 -25.86 -49.75
N LEU A 219 5.49 -25.77 -48.72
CA LEU A 219 6.87 -26.24 -48.84
C LEU A 219 7.51 -26.55 -47.48
N LYS A 220 8.15 -27.72 -47.43
CA LYS A 220 8.97 -28.27 -46.35
C LYS A 220 10.16 -27.36 -46.00
N GLY A 221 10.50 -27.30 -44.72
CA GLY A 221 11.80 -26.84 -44.22
C GLY A 221 12.03 -27.34 -42.79
N LYS A 222 13.09 -28.14 -42.60
CA LYS A 222 13.53 -28.81 -41.37
C LYS A 222 14.33 -27.87 -40.44
N PHE A 223 14.66 -28.43 -39.26
CA PHE A 223 15.68 -28.03 -38.27
C PHE A 223 15.17 -27.00 -37.23
N GLU A 224 15.42 -27.12 -35.92
CA GLU A 224 16.31 -27.98 -35.13
C GLU A 224 15.81 -27.93 -33.67
N ASP A 225 16.08 -28.98 -32.91
CA ASP A 225 15.80 -29.09 -31.48
C ASP A 225 16.68 -28.14 -30.65
N ASP A 226 16.08 -27.43 -29.70
CA ASP A 226 16.82 -26.85 -28.57
C ASP A 226 16.11 -27.23 -27.26
N GLU A 227 16.59 -28.32 -26.66
CA GLU A 227 16.42 -28.60 -25.24
C GLU A 227 17.19 -27.53 -24.45
N ASN A 228 16.49 -26.74 -23.63
CA ASN A 228 17.16 -26.16 -22.47
C ASN A 228 16.26 -25.88 -21.28
N THR A 229 16.80 -26.23 -20.11
CA THR A 229 16.53 -25.69 -18.77
C THR A 229 15.19 -25.97 -18.09
N SER A 230 15.23 -26.87 -17.09
CA SER A 230 14.59 -26.65 -15.77
C SER A 230 15.28 -27.52 -14.71
N GLN A 231 16.48 -27.12 -14.27
CA GLN A 231 17.03 -27.63 -13.01
C GLN A 231 16.43 -26.85 -11.83
N ILE A 232 15.64 -27.58 -11.05
CA ILE A 232 15.01 -27.16 -9.80
C ILE A 232 16.09 -27.07 -8.71
N LEU A 233 16.47 -25.85 -8.31
CA LEU A 233 17.29 -25.60 -7.12
C LEU A 233 16.41 -25.60 -5.86
N LYS A 234 16.34 -26.76 -5.19
CA LYS A 234 15.86 -26.89 -3.81
C LYS A 234 16.97 -26.45 -2.86
N TYR A 235 16.76 -25.37 -2.11
CA TYR A 235 17.61 -25.02 -0.97
C TYR A 235 17.08 -25.67 0.32
N PRO A 236 17.90 -26.47 1.05
CA PRO A 236 17.54 -26.93 2.39
C PRO A 236 17.98 -25.91 3.45
N CYS A 237 17.02 -25.43 4.25
CA CYS A 237 17.30 -24.63 5.45
C CYS A 237 17.77 -25.56 6.59
N LYS A 238 19.04 -25.48 6.98
CA LYS A 238 19.59 -26.20 8.14
C LYS A 238 19.39 -25.36 9.40
N THR A 239 18.58 -25.85 10.33
CA THR A 239 18.54 -25.41 11.73
C THR A 239 19.83 -25.82 12.46
N LYS A 240 20.55 -24.86 13.03
CA LYS A 240 21.58 -25.12 14.05
C LYS A 240 21.01 -24.78 15.42
N THR A 241 20.79 -25.83 16.21
CA THR A 241 20.64 -25.78 17.66
C THR A 241 22.01 -25.46 18.27
N ILE A 242 22.08 -24.43 19.11
CA ILE A 242 23.20 -24.24 20.05
C ILE A 242 22.61 -24.27 21.45
N ALA A 243 22.94 -25.33 22.19
CA ALA A 243 22.81 -25.39 23.63
C ALA A 243 24.09 -24.83 24.26
N VAL A 244 23.95 -24.01 25.29
CA VAL A 244 25.07 -23.66 26.18
C VAL A 244 24.63 -23.97 27.60
N ARG A 245 25.45 -24.80 28.25
CA ARG A 245 25.49 -25.01 29.70
C ARG A 245 26.33 -23.91 30.33
#